data_AF-A0A840J0E6-F1
#
_entry.id   AF-A0A840J0E6-F1
#
_cell.length_a   1.000
_cell.length_b   1.000
_cell.length_c   1.000
_cell.angle_alpha   90.00
_cell.angle_beta   90.00
_cell.angle_gamma   90.00
#
_symmetry.space_group_name_H-M   'P 1'
#
loop_
_entity.id
_entity.type
_entity.pdbx_description
1 polymer ?
#
loop_
_entity_poly.entity_id
_entity_poly.type
_entity_poly.pdbx_seq_one_letter_code
_entity_poly.pdbx_strand_id
1 'polypeptide(L)'
;MKTAGGARMRARAAMRAELTAVVVTLALEHGYEQTTVDDICAAAEISRSTFFRYFPTKEDAVLSGLADAGERLREALVARPDEEPAWTALRHALGSLIDQYDGHEEKTRRLTRLIVTTPALAAKHREKNARWRELLRPEIARRLRIDSADVADPRPDAVVAAALGCVEATLAAWTAAENPRPLPEILERAMSVVR
;
A
#
# COMPACT_ATOMS: atom_id res chain seq x y z
N MET A 1 -0.95 6.75 -31.74
CA MET A 1 -0.74 5.29 -31.89
C MET A 1 -0.74 4.65 -30.49
N LYS A 2 -1.91 4.24 -29.96
CA LYS A 2 -2.04 3.56 -28.66
C LYS A 2 -1.76 2.06 -28.89
N THR A 3 -0.53 1.63 -28.62
CA THR A 3 0.04 0.33 -29.01
C THR A 3 -0.60 -0.86 -28.27
N ALA A 4 -0.63 -2.04 -28.91
CA ALA A 4 -1.16 -3.31 -28.36
C ALA A 4 -0.61 -3.69 -26.97
N GLY A 5 0.59 -3.22 -26.61
CA GLY A 5 1.14 -3.34 -25.25
C GLY A 5 0.28 -2.67 -24.17
N GLY A 6 -0.32 -1.52 -24.46
CA GLY A 6 -1.23 -0.83 -23.53
C GLY A 6 -2.52 -1.61 -23.27
N ALA A 7 -3.07 -2.29 -24.27
CA ALA A 7 -4.24 -3.14 -24.09
C ALA A 7 -3.91 -4.38 -23.23
N ARG A 8 -2.74 -4.99 -23.46
CA ARG A 8 -2.27 -6.15 -22.69
C ARG A 8 -1.99 -5.82 -21.23
N MET A 9 -1.38 -4.66 -20.94
CA MET A 9 -1.15 -4.20 -19.57
C MET A 9 -2.46 -3.94 -18.83
N ARG A 10 -3.42 -3.27 -19.48
CA ARG A 10 -4.75 -3.04 -18.89
C ARG A 10 -5.50 -4.34 -18.60
N ALA A 11 -5.48 -5.29 -19.53
CA ALA A 11 -6.08 -6.61 -19.31
C ALA A 11 -5.41 -7.36 -18.14
N ARG A 12 -4.08 -7.27 -18.03
CA ARG A 12 -3.33 -7.86 -16.91
C ARG A 12 -3.70 -7.21 -15.56
N ALA A 13 -3.84 -5.89 -15.52
CA ALA A 13 -4.23 -5.15 -14.31
C ALA A 13 -5.67 -5.47 -13.89
N ALA A 14 -6.61 -5.52 -14.85
CA ALA A 14 -7.99 -5.88 -14.59
C ALA A 14 -8.11 -7.30 -14.00
N MET A 15 -7.41 -8.28 -14.59
CA MET A 15 -7.38 -9.65 -14.05
C MET A 15 -6.74 -9.71 -12.66
N ARG A 16 -5.68 -8.93 -12.38
CA ARG A 16 -5.14 -8.84 -11.01
C ARG A 16 -6.16 -8.31 -10.03
N ALA A 17 -6.89 -7.25 -10.39
CA ALA A 17 -7.89 -6.64 -9.52
C ALA A 17 -9.05 -7.61 -9.21
N GLU A 18 -9.52 -8.34 -10.23
CA GLU A 18 -10.56 -9.35 -10.09
C GLU A 18 -10.12 -10.49 -9.16
N LEU A 19 -8.94 -11.06 -9.38
CA LEU A 19 -8.41 -12.12 -8.53
C LEU A 19 -8.17 -11.65 -7.09
N THR A 20 -7.67 -10.42 -6.91
CA THR A 20 -7.53 -9.83 -5.56
C THR A 20 -8.88 -9.69 -4.87
N ALA A 21 -9.95 -9.31 -5.58
CA ALA A 21 -11.28 -9.24 -5.01
C ALA A 21 -11.76 -10.62 -4.50
N VAL A 22 -11.53 -11.69 -5.27
CA VAL A 22 -11.86 -13.08 -4.85
C VAL A 22 -11.07 -13.47 -3.61
N VAL A 23 -9.75 -13.25 -3.60
CA VAL A 23 -8.87 -13.59 -2.48
C VAL A 23 -9.27 -12.85 -1.21
N VAL A 24 -9.53 -11.54 -1.32
CA VAL A 24 -9.96 -10.72 -0.18
C VAL A 24 -11.31 -11.19 0.36
N THR A 25 -12.28 -11.50 -0.51
CA THR A 25 -13.59 -12.00 -0.07
C THR A 25 -13.45 -13.31 0.70
N LEU A 26 -12.75 -14.31 0.13
CA LEU A 26 -12.55 -15.60 0.82
C LEU A 26 -11.79 -15.45 2.14
N ALA A 27 -10.73 -14.63 2.16
CA ALA A 27 -9.95 -14.41 3.38
C ALA A 27 -10.76 -13.70 4.48
N LEU A 28 -11.72 -12.85 4.11
CA LEU A 28 -12.62 -12.18 5.06
C LEU A 28 -13.76 -13.08 5.53
N GLU A 29 -14.23 -14.02 4.70
CA GLU A 29 -15.35 -14.92 5.02
C GLU A 29 -14.90 -16.16 5.79
N HIS A 30 -13.81 -16.79 5.37
CA HIS A 30 -13.33 -18.06 5.94
C HIS A 30 -12.11 -17.91 6.85
N GLY A 31 -11.47 -16.73 6.83
CA GLY A 31 -10.19 -16.48 7.48
C GLY A 31 -9.01 -16.75 6.53
N TYR A 32 -7.96 -15.93 6.68
CA TYR A 32 -6.78 -15.99 5.80
C TYR A 32 -6.06 -17.33 5.87
N GLU A 33 -5.87 -17.89 7.06
CA GLU A 33 -5.12 -19.13 7.24
C GLU A 33 -5.88 -20.35 6.70
N GLN A 34 -7.20 -20.34 6.83
CA GLN A 34 -8.08 -21.40 6.34
C GLN A 34 -8.25 -21.36 4.82
N THR A 35 -8.07 -20.18 4.19
CA THR A 35 -8.19 -20.03 2.74
C THR A 35 -6.93 -20.54 2.04
N THR A 36 -7.05 -21.60 1.24
CA THR A 36 -5.93 -22.13 0.46
C THR A 36 -5.86 -21.54 -0.95
N VAL A 37 -4.71 -21.70 -1.63
CA VAL A 37 -4.59 -21.32 -3.05
C VAL A 37 -5.54 -22.15 -3.92
N ASP A 38 -5.87 -23.39 -3.52
CA ASP A 38 -6.82 -24.22 -4.26
C ASP A 38 -8.24 -23.68 -4.15
N ASP A 39 -8.67 -23.24 -2.97
CA ASP A 39 -9.99 -22.62 -2.77
C ASP A 39 -10.12 -21.37 -3.63
N ILE A 40 -9.07 -20.54 -3.66
CA ILE A 40 -9.00 -19.34 -4.50
C ILE A 40 -9.09 -19.71 -5.99
N CYS A 41 -8.34 -20.71 -6.43
CA CYS A 41 -8.32 -21.15 -7.82
C CYS A 41 -9.69 -21.71 -8.24
N ALA A 42 -10.34 -22.48 -7.37
CA ALA A 42 -11.67 -23.00 -7.59
C ALA A 42 -12.71 -21.88 -7.68
N ALA A 43 -12.67 -20.91 -6.76
CA ALA A 43 -13.59 -19.78 -6.74
C ALA A 43 -13.41 -18.81 -7.92
N ALA A 44 -12.18 -18.67 -8.44
CA ALA A 44 -11.87 -17.83 -9.59
C ALA A 44 -11.87 -18.59 -10.93
N GLU A 45 -12.20 -19.88 -10.93
CA GLU A 45 -12.20 -20.76 -12.13
C GLU A 45 -10.87 -20.73 -12.92
N ILE A 46 -9.74 -20.75 -12.19
CA ILE A 46 -8.39 -20.73 -12.78
C ILE A 46 -7.53 -21.91 -12.31
N SER A 47 -6.45 -22.18 -13.04
CA SER A 47 -5.40 -23.10 -12.58
C SER A 47 -4.44 -22.43 -11.58
N ARG A 48 -3.80 -23.24 -10.72
CA ARG A 48 -2.67 -22.81 -9.89
C ARG A 48 -1.58 -22.08 -10.68
N SER A 49 -1.22 -22.60 -11.85
CA SER A 49 -0.24 -21.96 -12.74
C SER A 49 -0.67 -20.54 -13.14
N THR A 50 -1.97 -20.34 -13.40
CA THR A 50 -2.52 -19.02 -13.69
C THR A 50 -2.46 -18.11 -12.47
N PHE A 51 -2.81 -18.60 -11.28
CA PHE A 51 -2.69 -17.83 -10.04
C PHE A 51 -1.25 -17.35 -9.81
N PHE A 52 -0.27 -18.26 -9.85
CA PHE A 52 1.14 -17.93 -9.60
C PHE A 52 1.77 -17.04 -10.68
N ARG A 53 1.20 -17.02 -11.90
CA ARG A 53 1.58 -16.05 -12.95
C ARG A 53 1.22 -14.60 -12.59
N TYR A 54 0.24 -14.39 -11.71
CA TYR A 54 -0.18 -13.08 -11.23
C TYR A 54 0.41 -12.74 -9.86
N PHE A 55 0.46 -13.71 -8.95
CA PHE A 55 0.88 -13.51 -7.57
C PHE A 55 1.91 -14.57 -7.16
N PRO A 56 3.14 -14.18 -6.80
CA PRO A 56 4.16 -15.12 -6.33
C PRO A 56 3.72 -15.90 -5.09
N THR A 57 2.94 -15.26 -4.20
CA THR A 57 2.43 -15.87 -2.97
C THR A 57 0.96 -15.50 -2.71
N LYS A 58 0.33 -16.20 -1.75
CA LYS A 58 -1.05 -15.89 -1.29
C LYS A 58 -1.12 -14.50 -0.65
N GLU A 59 -0.08 -14.13 0.11
CA GLU A 59 0.06 -12.80 0.72
C GLU A 59 0.12 -11.71 -0.37
N ASP A 60 0.86 -11.94 -1.46
CA ASP A 60 0.96 -10.98 -2.56
C ASP A 60 -0.41 -10.70 -3.22
N ALA A 61 -1.30 -11.69 -3.24
CA ALA A 61 -2.66 -11.53 -3.76
C ALA A 61 -3.55 -10.68 -2.85
N VAL A 62 -3.49 -10.90 -1.53
CA VAL A 62 -4.21 -10.08 -0.52
C VAL A 62 -3.70 -8.64 -0.55
N LEU A 63 -2.38 -8.45 -0.56
CA LEU A 63 -1.77 -7.13 -0.52
C LEU A 63 -1.67 -6.48 -1.91
N SER A 64 -2.24 -7.05 -2.99
CA SER A 64 -2.00 -6.50 -4.34
C SER A 64 -2.51 -5.07 -4.48
N GLY A 65 -3.62 -4.71 -3.82
CA GLY A 65 -4.13 -3.33 -3.84
C GLY A 65 -3.16 -2.30 -3.24
N LEU A 66 -2.26 -2.74 -2.36
CA LEU A 66 -1.19 -1.91 -1.80
C LEU A 66 0.02 -1.77 -2.73
N ALA A 67 0.22 -2.68 -3.69
CA ALA A 67 1.34 -2.55 -4.63
C ALA A 67 1.21 -1.27 -5.46
N ASP A 68 0.00 -0.95 -5.90
CA ASP A 68 -0.28 0.26 -6.68
C ASP A 68 -0.24 1.53 -5.82
N ALA A 69 -0.45 1.41 -4.50
CA ALA A 69 -0.47 2.57 -3.61
C ALA A 69 0.92 3.25 -3.49
N GLY A 70 2.01 2.48 -3.57
CA GLY A 70 3.36 3.05 -3.54
C GLY A 70 3.65 3.92 -4.76
N GLU A 71 3.23 3.48 -5.95
CA GLU A 71 3.41 4.25 -7.18
C GLU A 71 2.53 5.50 -7.19
N ARG A 72 1.26 5.38 -6.78
CA ARG A 72 0.38 6.55 -6.62
C ARG A 72 0.93 7.54 -5.58
N LEU A 73 1.56 7.06 -4.51
CA LEU A 73 2.21 7.91 -3.53
C LEU A 73 3.39 8.66 -4.14
N ARG A 74 4.23 7.96 -4.92
CA ARG A 74 5.34 8.57 -5.64
C ARG A 74 4.85 9.65 -6.62
N GLU A 75 3.81 9.35 -7.40
CA GLU A 75 3.20 10.31 -8.32
C GLU A 75 2.63 11.53 -7.58
N ALA A 76 1.90 11.32 -6.49
CA ALA A 76 1.35 12.39 -5.66
C ALA A 76 2.45 13.25 -5.03
N LEU A 77 3.56 12.63 -4.60
CA LEU A 77 4.72 13.32 -4.04
C LEU A 77 5.43 14.18 -5.09
N VAL A 78 5.65 13.63 -6.29
CA VAL A 78 6.26 14.37 -7.42
C VAL A 78 5.38 15.55 -7.84
N ALA A 79 4.06 15.43 -7.74
CA ALA A 79 3.13 16.49 -8.09
C ALA A 79 3.05 17.63 -7.04
N ARG A 80 3.68 17.50 -5.87
CA ARG A 80 3.69 18.56 -4.84
C ARG A 80 4.58 19.73 -5.27
N PRO A 81 4.23 20.99 -4.93
CA PRO A 81 5.08 22.15 -5.17
C PRO A 81 6.52 21.94 -4.65
N ASP A 82 7.51 22.46 -5.39
CA ASP A 82 8.93 22.27 -5.07
C ASP A 82 9.37 23.04 -3.82
N GLU A 83 8.64 24.08 -3.47
CA GLU A 83 8.87 24.91 -2.28
C GLU A 83 8.44 24.20 -0.98
N GLU A 84 7.66 23.11 -1.07
CA GLU A 84 7.25 22.36 0.10
C GLU A 84 8.44 21.57 0.69
N PRO A 85 8.73 21.73 2.00
CA PRO A 85 9.68 20.87 2.68
C PRO A 85 9.34 19.39 2.49
N ALA A 86 10.36 18.54 2.37
CA ALA A 86 10.18 17.11 2.03
C ALA A 86 9.12 16.40 2.92
N TRP A 87 9.14 16.67 4.23
CA TRP A 87 8.13 16.14 5.16
C TRP A 87 6.71 16.63 4.86
N THR A 88 6.56 17.93 4.58
CA THR A 88 5.25 18.53 4.27
C THR A 88 4.70 17.97 2.96
N ALA A 89 5.53 17.85 1.93
CA ALA A 89 5.15 17.26 0.65
C ALA A 89 4.70 15.80 0.81
N LEU A 90 5.45 15.00 1.58
CA LEU A 90 5.10 13.60 1.85
C LEU A 90 3.82 13.46 2.67
N ARG A 91 3.60 14.33 3.67
CA ARG A 91 2.36 14.39 4.45
C ARG A 91 1.16 14.68 3.56
N HIS A 92 1.25 15.70 2.69
CA HIS A 92 0.17 16.04 1.77
C HIS A 92 -0.11 14.94 0.74
N ALA A 93 0.95 14.30 0.21
CA ALA A 93 0.82 13.18 -0.73
C ALA A 93 0.10 11.99 -0.07
N LEU A 94 0.47 11.64 1.17
CA LEU A 94 -0.20 10.58 1.94
C LEU A 94 -1.65 10.92 2.27
N GLY A 95 -1.93 12.16 2.68
CA GLY A 95 -3.30 12.62 2.92
C GLY A 95 -4.20 12.41 1.70
N SER A 96 -3.72 12.81 0.52
CA SER A 96 -4.46 12.63 -0.74
C SER A 96 -4.75 11.18 -1.10
N LEU A 97 -3.88 10.23 -0.69
CA LEU A 97 -4.14 8.81 -0.86
C LEU A 97 -5.17 8.27 0.12
N ILE A 98 -5.14 8.75 1.37
CA ILE A 98 -6.10 8.33 2.39
C ILE A 98 -7.50 8.88 2.08
N ASP A 99 -7.60 10.10 1.58
CA ASP A 99 -8.89 10.70 1.19
C ASP A 99 -9.60 9.89 0.09
N GLN A 100 -8.86 9.13 -0.72
CA GLN A 100 -9.43 8.26 -1.75
C GLN A 100 -10.02 6.94 -1.18
N TYR A 101 -9.86 6.64 0.11
CA TYR A 101 -10.38 5.41 0.73
C TYR A 101 -11.86 5.48 1.16
N ASP A 102 -12.56 6.58 0.89
CA ASP A 102 -13.84 6.96 1.52
C ASP A 102 -15.12 6.22 1.02
N GLY A 103 -15.02 4.97 0.56
CA GLY A 103 -16.15 4.29 -0.11
C GLY A 103 -16.63 2.95 0.48
N HIS A 104 -15.82 2.28 1.29
CA HIS A 104 -16.12 0.91 1.77
C HIS A 104 -15.58 0.70 3.19
N GLU A 105 -15.90 1.61 4.11
CA GLU A 105 -15.26 1.72 5.43
C GLU A 105 -15.14 0.37 6.15
N GLU A 106 -16.23 -0.41 6.22
CA GLU A 106 -16.20 -1.67 6.96
C GLU A 106 -15.40 -2.80 6.27
N LYS A 107 -15.54 -2.99 4.95
CA LYS A 107 -14.75 -4.02 4.23
C LYS A 107 -13.26 -3.68 4.26
N THR A 108 -12.93 -2.41 4.03
CA THR A 108 -11.56 -1.89 4.12
C THR A 108 -11.03 -2.06 5.54
N ARG A 109 -11.81 -1.73 6.57
CA ARG A 109 -11.41 -1.88 7.97
C ARG A 109 -11.15 -3.32 8.34
N ARG A 110 -12.02 -4.25 7.94
CA ARG A 110 -11.83 -5.69 8.15
C ARG A 110 -10.59 -6.21 7.43
N LEU A 111 -10.34 -5.78 6.19
CA LEU A 111 -9.14 -6.17 5.44
C LEU A 111 -7.87 -5.61 6.09
N THR A 112 -7.86 -4.33 6.47
CA THR A 112 -6.72 -3.72 7.18
C THR A 112 -6.46 -4.44 8.49
N ARG A 113 -7.51 -4.73 9.27
CA ARG A 113 -7.41 -5.51 10.51
C ARG A 113 -6.77 -6.86 10.25
N LEU A 114 -7.26 -7.61 9.25
CA LEU A 114 -6.69 -8.88 8.83
C LEU A 114 -5.19 -8.75 8.51
N ILE A 115 -4.79 -7.74 7.73
CA ILE A 115 -3.39 -7.50 7.36
C ILE A 115 -2.51 -7.23 8.58
N VAL A 116 -2.95 -6.40 9.52
CA VAL A 116 -2.13 -6.00 10.68
C VAL A 116 -2.11 -7.06 11.79
N THR A 117 -3.16 -7.88 11.93
CA THR A 117 -3.24 -8.91 12.98
C THR A 117 -2.71 -10.28 12.56
N THR A 118 -2.61 -10.57 11.27
CA THR A 118 -2.09 -11.85 10.78
C THR A 118 -0.57 -11.77 10.55
N PRO A 119 0.26 -12.58 11.24
CA PRO A 119 1.72 -12.46 11.19
C PRO A 119 2.32 -12.52 9.77
N ALA A 120 1.85 -13.44 8.92
CA ALA A 120 2.34 -13.59 7.55
C ALA A 120 2.02 -12.35 6.69
N LEU A 121 0.82 -11.79 6.82
CA LEU A 121 0.40 -10.58 6.11
C LEU A 121 1.13 -9.34 6.62
N ALA A 122 1.31 -9.22 7.94
CA ALA A 122 2.04 -8.11 8.54
C ALA A 122 3.52 -8.13 8.14
N ALA A 123 4.15 -9.32 8.08
CA ALA A 123 5.50 -9.46 7.57
C ALA A 123 5.59 -9.03 6.09
N LYS A 124 4.65 -9.48 5.25
CA LYS A 124 4.59 -9.08 3.84
C LYS A 124 4.34 -7.58 3.66
N HIS A 125 3.53 -6.98 4.52
CA HIS A 125 3.28 -5.55 4.54
C HIS A 125 4.57 -4.75 4.80
N ARG A 126 5.36 -5.17 5.80
CA ARG A 126 6.67 -4.55 6.08
C ARG A 126 7.66 -4.73 4.93
N GLU A 127 7.68 -5.88 4.27
CA GLU A 127 8.47 -6.09 3.05
C GLU A 127 8.08 -5.08 1.95
N LYS A 128 6.78 -4.82 1.77
CA LYS A 128 6.31 -3.80 0.82
C LYS A 128 6.69 -2.38 1.22
N ASN A 129 6.65 -2.06 2.51
CA ASN A 129 7.10 -0.77 3.04
C ASN A 129 8.60 -0.53 2.75
N ALA A 130 9.43 -1.57 2.78
CA ALA A 130 10.83 -1.46 2.35
C ALA A 130 10.96 -1.09 0.87
N ARG A 131 10.15 -1.68 -0.01
CA ARG A 131 10.12 -1.31 -1.44
C ARG A 131 9.62 0.11 -1.68
N TRP A 132 8.65 0.58 -0.89
CA TRP A 132 8.18 1.96 -0.97
C TRP A 132 9.29 2.94 -0.58
N ARG A 133 10.13 2.58 0.39
CA ARG A 133 11.30 3.38 0.73
C ARG A 133 12.23 3.55 -0.46
N GLU A 134 12.61 2.45 -1.12
CA GLU A 134 13.44 2.50 -2.34
C GLU A 134 12.81 3.37 -3.43
N LEU A 135 11.49 3.28 -3.60
CA LEU A 135 10.72 4.03 -4.60
C LEU A 135 10.67 5.54 -4.33
N LEU A 136 10.50 5.94 -3.06
CA LEU A 136 10.31 7.34 -2.66
C LEU A 136 11.63 8.06 -2.41
N ARG A 137 12.70 7.33 -2.08
CA ARG A 137 14.01 7.88 -1.73
C ARG A 137 14.53 8.91 -2.74
N PRO A 138 14.49 8.68 -4.08
CA PRO A 138 15.04 9.64 -5.04
C PRO A 138 14.36 11.01 -4.99
N GLU A 139 13.03 11.03 -4.86
CA GLU A 139 12.27 12.28 -4.81
C GLU A 139 12.50 13.02 -3.49
N ILE A 140 12.61 12.31 -2.37
CA ILE A 140 12.96 12.91 -1.09
C ILE A 140 14.38 13.47 -1.11
N ALA A 141 15.35 12.74 -1.66
CA ALA A 141 16.73 13.22 -1.80
C ALA A 141 16.80 14.51 -2.63
N ARG A 142 16.07 14.57 -3.76
CA ARG A 142 15.95 15.79 -4.58
C ARG A 142 15.45 16.98 -3.76
N ARG A 143 14.35 16.80 -3.01
CA ARG A 143 13.76 17.86 -2.17
C ARG A 143 14.69 18.31 -1.05
N LEU A 144 15.49 17.39 -0.50
CA LEU A 144 16.50 17.69 0.52
C LEU A 144 17.80 18.28 -0.06
N ARG A 145 17.91 18.42 -1.40
CA ARG A 145 19.11 18.85 -2.12
C ARG A 145 20.33 17.98 -1.79
N ILE A 146 20.09 16.68 -1.62
CA ILE A 146 21.11 15.65 -1.41
C ILE A 146 21.43 15.05 -2.77
N ASP A 147 22.72 14.84 -3.04
CA ASP A 147 23.14 14.15 -4.26
C ASP A 147 22.53 12.74 -4.29
N SER A 148 21.83 12.41 -5.37
CA SER A 148 21.27 11.08 -5.59
C SER A 148 22.31 9.96 -5.57
N ALA A 149 23.58 10.26 -5.85
CA ALA A 149 24.69 9.32 -5.76
C ALA A 149 25.13 9.05 -4.31
N ASP A 150 24.78 9.92 -3.36
CA ASP A 150 25.04 9.69 -1.93
C ASP A 150 23.98 8.73 -1.35
N VAL A 151 24.25 7.44 -1.53
CA VAL A 151 23.44 6.36 -0.97
C VAL A 151 23.66 6.18 0.54
N ALA A 152 24.69 6.80 1.12
CA ALA A 152 25.03 6.67 2.53
C ALA A 152 24.34 7.73 3.40
N ASP A 153 23.86 8.84 2.82
CA ASP A 153 23.08 9.82 3.55
C ASP A 153 21.75 9.21 4.06
N PRO A 154 21.53 9.18 5.40
CA PRO A 154 20.36 8.53 5.98
C PRO A 154 19.10 9.41 5.95
N ARG A 155 19.22 10.71 5.65
CA ARG A 155 18.10 11.67 5.79
C ARG A 155 16.92 11.35 4.87
N PRO A 156 17.11 11.01 3.58
CA PRO A 156 15.98 10.62 2.72
C PRO A 156 15.23 9.41 3.27
N ASP A 157 15.97 8.39 3.68
CA ASP A 157 15.40 7.16 4.24
C ASP A 157 14.74 7.39 5.60
N ALA A 158 15.27 8.27 6.44
CA ALA A 158 14.68 8.64 7.72
C ALA A 158 13.32 9.34 7.56
N VAL A 159 13.21 10.27 6.60
CA VAL A 159 11.95 10.96 6.27
C VAL A 159 10.88 9.94 5.82
N VAL A 160 11.23 9.02 4.92
CA VAL A 160 10.29 7.99 4.47
C VAL A 160 9.94 7.03 5.60
N ALA A 161 10.91 6.63 6.42
CA ALA A 161 10.68 5.76 7.58
C ALA A 161 9.66 6.37 8.55
N ALA A 162 9.82 7.64 8.88
CA ALA A 162 8.95 8.34 9.81
C ALA A 162 7.51 8.40 9.27
N ALA A 163 7.35 8.68 7.97
CA ALA A 163 6.04 8.73 7.34
C ALA A 163 5.34 7.36 7.32
N LEU A 164 6.07 6.29 6.95
CA LEU A 164 5.53 4.93 6.97
C LEU A 164 5.19 4.47 8.40
N GLY A 165 6.00 4.83 9.39
CA GLY A 165 5.70 4.60 10.80
C GLY A 165 4.43 5.31 11.27
N CYS A 166 4.18 6.54 10.80
CA CYS A 166 2.93 7.25 11.07
C CYS A 166 1.72 6.53 10.44
N VAL A 167 1.85 6.00 9.21
CA VAL A 167 0.81 5.20 8.56
C VAL A 167 0.55 3.91 9.34
N GLU A 168 1.60 3.18 9.74
CA GLU A 168 1.45 1.95 10.54
C GLU A 168 0.73 2.23 11.88
N ALA A 169 1.13 3.27 12.60
CA ALA A 169 0.46 3.68 13.85
C ALA A 169 -1.01 4.08 13.62
N THR A 170 -1.29 4.75 12.49
CA THR A 170 -2.64 5.16 12.08
C THR A 170 -3.52 3.94 11.84
N LEU A 171 -3.05 2.96 11.06
CA LEU A 171 -3.82 1.74 10.76
C LEU A 171 -4.04 0.88 12.01
N ALA A 172 -3.04 0.80 12.91
CA ALA A 172 -3.17 0.10 14.18
C ALA A 172 -4.25 0.75 15.07
N ALA A 173 -4.24 2.08 15.19
CA ALA A 173 -5.24 2.81 15.98
C ALA A 173 -6.64 2.68 15.37
N TRP A 174 -6.76 2.79 14.05
CA TRP A 174 -8.03 2.70 13.33
C TRP A 174 -8.68 1.30 13.44
N THR A 175 -7.88 0.24 13.43
CA THR A 175 -8.36 -1.15 13.52
C THR A 175 -8.63 -1.64 14.94
N ALA A 176 -8.01 -1.01 15.95
CA ALA A 176 -8.21 -1.35 17.37
C ALA A 176 -9.49 -0.71 17.97
N ALA A 177 -9.98 0.39 17.41
CA ALA A 177 -11.13 1.10 17.93
C ALA A 177 -12.47 0.54 17.40
N GLU A 178 -13.46 0.41 18.29
CA GLU A 178 -14.83 0.03 17.91
C GLU A 178 -15.48 1.09 17.02
N ASN A 179 -15.33 2.36 17.41
CA ASN A 179 -15.78 3.54 16.68
C ASN A 179 -14.60 4.49 16.43
N PRO A 180 -13.77 4.22 15.40
CA PRO A 180 -12.59 5.01 15.14
C PRO A 180 -12.94 6.42 14.64
N ARG A 181 -12.02 7.37 14.84
CA ARG A 181 -12.05 8.64 14.12
C ARG A 181 -11.86 8.40 12.61
N PRO A 182 -12.25 9.35 11.75
CA PRO A 182 -11.93 9.29 10.32
C PRO A 182 -10.43 9.07 10.11
N LEU A 183 -10.08 8.15 9.20
CA LEU A 183 -8.69 7.77 8.93
C LEU A 183 -7.78 8.98 8.59
N PRO A 184 -8.22 10.00 7.81
CA PRO A 184 -7.43 11.21 7.59
C PRO A 184 -7.09 11.96 8.88
N GLU A 185 -8.01 12.02 9.83
CA GLU A 185 -7.80 12.70 11.12
C GLU A 185 -6.77 11.97 11.98
N ILE A 186 -6.81 10.62 11.99
CA ILE A 186 -5.83 9.82 12.72
C ILE A 186 -4.43 9.99 12.09
N LEU A 187 -4.34 9.98 10.75
CA LEU A 187 -3.08 10.20 10.04
C LEU A 187 -2.49 11.57 10.39
N GLU A 188 -3.30 12.62 10.32
CA GLU A 188 -2.84 13.98 10.62
C GLU A 188 -2.27 14.09 12.04
N ARG A 189 -2.95 13.48 13.01
CA ARG A 189 -2.48 13.41 14.40
C ARG A 189 -1.14 12.70 14.49
N ALA A 190 -0.97 11.54 13.84
CA ALA A 190 0.27 10.79 13.84
C ALA A 190 1.43 11.60 13.22
N MET A 191 1.19 12.20 12.04
CA MET A 191 2.18 12.97 11.30
C MET A 191 2.62 14.25 12.04
N SER A 192 1.71 14.88 12.79
CA SER A 192 2.00 16.12 13.54
C SER A 192 3.02 15.96 14.69
N VAL A 193 3.28 14.72 15.12
CA VAL A 193 4.25 14.43 16.20
C VAL A 193 5.70 14.54 15.71
N VAL A 194 5.93 14.27 14.42
CA VAL A 194 7.26 14.36 13.79
C VAL A 194 7.48 15.79 13.32
N ARG A 195 8.53 16.43 13.83
CA ARG A 195 8.89 17.83 13.55
C ARG A 195 10.14 17.94 12.69
#